data_AF-A0A2N3VP23-F1
#
_entry.id   AF-A0A2N3VP23-F1
#
_cell.length_a   1.000
_cell.length_b   1.000
_cell.length_c   1.000
_cell.angle_alpha   90.00
_cell.angle_beta   90.00
_cell.angle_gamma   90.00
#
_symmetry.space_group_name_H-M   'P 1'
#
loop_
_entity.id
_entity.type
_entity.pdbx_description
1 polymer ?
#
loop_
_entity_poly.entity_id
_entity_poly.type
_entity_poly.pdbx_seq_one_letter_code
_entity_poly.pdbx_strand_id
1 'polypeptide(L)'
;MTPAVPLVLLGLVDAAFSGFRAYAGRDARIRKRRANARASLRGLATGAALLLAPALAAALLLLAAPDRSGMYDSLTAGGFGYLLPLALYATAVLLSLAAYFLLPFRASTLAMVIGLGPLTLLRPAVIVAACLGALLNGGGWPALLIGTIAGAAALGVEPAVHRRWYGDVLRP
;
A
#
# COMPACT_ATOMS: atom_id res chain seq x y z
N MET A 1 13.09 -16.06 7.97
CA MET A 1 12.55 -14.73 8.34
C MET A 1 11.05 -14.73 8.05
N THR A 2 10.23 -14.13 8.91
CA THR A 2 8.77 -14.08 8.71
C THR A 2 8.40 -13.00 7.68
N PRO A 3 7.65 -13.31 6.61
CA PRO A 3 7.29 -12.36 5.56
C PRO A 3 6.33 -11.25 6.05
N ALA A 4 5.72 -11.41 7.22
CA ALA A 4 4.80 -10.43 7.81
C ALA A 4 5.43 -9.05 8.01
N VAL A 5 6.65 -8.97 8.54
CA VAL A 5 7.34 -7.70 8.82
C VAL A 5 7.56 -6.87 7.54
N PRO A 6 8.20 -7.41 6.47
CA PRO A 6 8.36 -6.66 5.24
C PRO A 6 7.02 -6.30 4.59
N LEU A 7 5.99 -7.16 4.64
CA LEU A 7 4.66 -6.85 4.10
C LEU A 7 3.98 -5.69 4.83
N VAL A 8 4.07 -5.64 6.16
CA VAL A 8 3.54 -4.52 6.96
C VAL A 8 4.28 -3.23 6.61
N LEU A 9 5.61 -3.26 6.53
CA LEU A 9 6.39 -2.09 6.15
C LEU A 9 6.00 -1.58 4.75
N LEU A 10 5.88 -2.48 3.77
CA LEU A 10 5.44 -2.14 2.41
C LEU A 10 4.04 -1.51 2.42
N GLY A 11 3.08 -2.08 3.16
CA GLY A 11 1.74 -1.55 3.28
C GLY A 11 1.68 -0.17 3.95
N LEU A 12 2.46 0.06 5.01
CA LEU A 12 2.52 1.34 5.70
C LEU A 12 3.15 2.44 4.82
N VAL A 13 4.21 2.09 4.10
CA VAL A 13 4.86 2.97 3.13
C VAL A 13 3.87 3.33 2.01
N ASP A 14 3.18 2.34 1.45
CA ASP A 14 2.17 2.53 0.41
C ASP A 14 1.01 3.44 0.87
N ALA A 15 0.56 3.27 2.11
CA ALA A 15 -0.48 4.09 2.72
C ALA A 15 -0.04 5.55 2.94
N ALA A 16 1.18 5.77 3.41
CA ALA A 16 1.76 7.11 3.53
C ALA A 16 1.83 7.81 2.15
N PHE A 17 2.17 7.06 1.10
CA PHE A 17 2.16 7.57 -0.28
C PHE A 17 0.77 7.85 -0.80
N SER A 18 -0.19 6.99 -0.50
CA SER A 18 -1.60 7.21 -0.86
C SER A 18 -2.12 8.51 -0.25
N GLY A 19 -1.79 8.80 1.01
CA GLY A 19 -2.12 10.09 1.65
C GLY A 19 -1.45 11.30 1.00
N PHE A 20 -0.17 11.18 0.62
CA PHE A 20 0.52 12.23 -0.14
C PHE A 20 -0.16 12.49 -1.49
N ARG A 21 -0.47 11.43 -2.24
CA ARG A 21 -1.12 11.50 -3.55
C ARG A 21 -2.52 12.09 -3.46
N ALA A 22 -3.28 11.74 -2.43
CA ALA A 22 -4.59 12.32 -2.19
C ALA A 22 -4.53 13.85 -1.97
N TYR A 23 -3.40 14.40 -1.54
CA TYR A 23 -3.20 15.84 -1.35
C TYR A 23 -2.50 16.54 -2.53
N ALA A 24 -1.63 15.82 -3.24
CA ALA A 24 -0.84 16.35 -4.35
C ALA A 24 -1.75 17.01 -5.40
N GLY A 25 -1.40 18.23 -5.81
CA GLY A 25 -2.15 19.01 -6.81
C GLY A 25 -3.28 19.90 -6.27
N ARG A 26 -3.66 19.82 -4.98
CA ARG A 26 -4.77 20.62 -4.42
C ARG A 26 -4.38 21.96 -3.78
N ASP A 27 -3.10 22.18 -3.52
CA ASP A 27 -2.59 23.42 -2.91
C ASP A 27 -1.61 24.07 -3.89
N ALA A 28 -1.67 25.40 -4.08
CA ALA A 28 -0.79 26.15 -4.97
C ALA A 28 0.41 26.81 -4.25
N ARG A 29 0.50 26.72 -2.92
CA ARG A 29 1.54 27.40 -2.11
C ARG A 29 2.97 26.99 -2.48
N ILE A 30 3.92 27.92 -2.50
CA ILE A 30 5.33 27.61 -2.86
C ILE A 30 6.01 26.71 -1.82
N ARG A 31 5.66 26.82 -0.52
CA ARG A 31 6.25 26.02 0.57
C ARG A 31 5.25 25.01 1.14
N LYS A 32 5.18 23.79 0.57
CA LYS A 32 4.20 22.75 0.97
C LYS A 32 4.74 21.62 1.84
N ARG A 33 6.02 21.65 2.24
CA ARG A 33 6.68 20.53 2.97
C ARG A 33 5.86 20.05 4.19
N ARG A 34 5.41 20.97 5.03
CA ARG A 34 4.59 20.64 6.22
C ARG A 34 3.19 20.14 5.90
N ALA A 35 2.63 20.51 4.75
CA ALA A 35 1.31 20.06 4.34
C ALA A 35 1.40 18.66 3.71
N ASN A 36 2.41 18.42 2.88
CA ASN A 36 2.74 17.11 2.32
C ASN A 36 3.01 16.08 3.44
N ALA A 37 3.82 16.44 4.43
CA ALA A 37 4.09 15.56 5.58
C ALA A 37 2.81 15.22 6.37
N ARG A 38 1.93 16.20 6.61
CA ARG A 38 0.64 15.96 7.28
C ARG A 38 -0.28 15.06 6.44
N ALA A 39 -0.31 15.22 5.13
CA ALA A 39 -1.08 14.36 4.23
C ALA A 39 -0.54 12.91 4.25
N SER A 40 0.78 12.74 4.21
CA SER A 40 1.41 11.42 4.37
C SER A 40 1.10 10.78 5.71
N LEU A 41 1.14 11.55 6.81
CA LEU A 41 0.79 11.04 8.15
C LEU A 41 -0.69 10.61 8.24
N ARG A 42 -1.61 11.34 7.60
CA ARG A 42 -3.03 10.94 7.52
C ARG A 42 -3.22 9.65 6.71
N GLY A 43 -2.49 9.52 5.61
CA GLY A 43 -2.43 8.29 4.83
C GLY A 43 -1.90 7.12 5.65
N LEU A 44 -0.77 7.31 6.32
CA LEU A 44 -0.16 6.32 7.21
C LEU A 44 -1.11 5.87 8.32
N ALA A 45 -1.75 6.82 9.02
CA ALA A 45 -2.69 6.50 10.10
C ALA A 45 -3.91 5.72 9.57
N THR A 46 -4.46 6.13 8.42
CA THR A 46 -5.61 5.45 7.81
C THR A 46 -5.23 4.05 7.32
N GLY A 47 -4.07 3.90 6.69
CA GLY A 47 -3.57 2.60 6.25
C GLY A 47 -3.20 1.69 7.40
N ALA A 48 -2.57 2.19 8.46
CA ALA A 48 -2.29 1.41 9.67
C ALA A 48 -3.59 0.85 10.27
N ALA A 49 -4.65 1.67 10.34
CA ALA A 49 -5.97 1.22 10.80
C ALA A 49 -6.59 0.16 9.86
N LEU A 50 -6.50 0.35 8.54
CA LEU A 50 -7.04 -0.61 7.56
C LEU A 50 -6.25 -1.93 7.50
N LEU A 51 -4.94 -1.89 7.73
CA LEU A 51 -4.08 -3.07 7.78
C LEU A 51 -4.30 -3.94 9.04
N LEU A 52 -5.05 -3.44 10.04
CA LEU A 52 -5.53 -4.30 11.13
C LEU A 52 -6.48 -5.38 10.64
N ALA A 53 -7.28 -5.11 9.60
CA ALA A 53 -8.23 -6.09 9.07
C ALA A 53 -7.56 -7.37 8.55
N PRO A 54 -6.56 -7.34 7.64
CA PRO A 54 -5.87 -8.55 7.21
C PRO A 54 -5.05 -9.21 8.34
N ALA A 55 -4.52 -8.43 9.29
CA ALA A 55 -3.82 -8.97 10.45
C ALA A 55 -4.74 -9.76 11.39
N LEU A 56 -5.93 -9.21 11.68
CA LEU A 56 -6.97 -9.88 12.47
C LEU A 56 -7.50 -11.12 11.74
N ALA A 57 -7.72 -11.04 10.42
CA ALA A 57 -8.14 -12.20 9.63
C ALA A 57 -7.11 -13.34 9.70
N ALA A 58 -5.82 -13.03 9.57
CA ALA A 58 -4.75 -14.01 9.70
C ALA A 58 -4.71 -14.62 11.11
N ALA A 59 -4.84 -13.80 12.16
CA ALA A 59 -4.87 -14.27 13.55
C ALA A 59 -6.07 -15.19 13.82
N LEU A 60 -7.27 -14.81 13.36
CA LEU A 60 -8.48 -15.61 13.51
C LEU A 60 -8.39 -16.95 12.77
N LEU A 61 -7.84 -16.96 11.55
CA LEU A 61 -7.62 -18.19 10.78
C LEU A 61 -6.63 -19.12 11.49
N LEU A 62 -5.54 -18.59 12.05
CA LEU A 62 -4.58 -19.37 12.82
C LEU A 62 -5.18 -19.93 14.12
N LEU A 63 -6.02 -19.15 14.81
CA LEU A 63 -6.67 -19.60 16.04
C LEU A 63 -7.74 -20.67 15.80
N ALA A 64 -8.47 -20.57 14.68
CA ALA A 64 -9.52 -21.50 14.29
C ALA A 64 -8.99 -22.77 13.59
N ALA A 65 -7.74 -22.78 13.14
CA ALA A 65 -7.15 -23.91 12.42
C ALA A 65 -6.94 -25.13 13.34
N PRO A 66 -7.38 -26.34 12.93
CA PRO A 66 -7.09 -27.58 13.63
C PRO A 66 -5.59 -27.90 13.68
N ASP A 67 -4.89 -27.66 12.56
CA ASP A 67 -3.43 -27.73 12.44
C ASP A 67 -2.85 -26.32 12.27
N ARG A 68 -2.41 -25.73 13.38
CA ARG A 68 -1.85 -24.37 13.41
C ARG A 68 -0.51 -24.28 12.71
N SER A 69 0.32 -25.33 12.81
CA SER A 69 1.63 -25.40 12.16
C SER A 69 1.49 -25.38 10.64
N GLY A 70 0.68 -26.30 10.09
CA GLY A 70 0.45 -26.35 8.65
C GLY A 70 -0.19 -25.07 8.09
N MET A 71 -1.13 -24.46 8.84
CA MET A 71 -1.71 -23.17 8.47
C MET A 71 -0.66 -22.06 8.47
N TYR A 72 0.20 -21.99 9.49
CA TYR A 72 1.26 -20.99 9.57
C TYR A 72 2.27 -21.14 8.43
N ASP A 73 2.65 -22.36 8.08
CA ASP A 73 3.57 -22.63 6.98
C ASP A 73 2.96 -22.24 5.63
N SER A 74 1.67 -22.56 5.40
CA SER A 74 0.96 -22.15 4.19
C SER A 74 0.85 -20.61 4.08
N LEU A 75 0.50 -19.92 5.17
CA LEU A 75 0.47 -18.46 5.21
C LEU A 75 1.85 -17.84 4.99
N THR A 76 2.90 -18.46 5.52
CA THR A 76 4.29 -18.03 5.33
C THR A 76 4.72 -18.20 3.87
N ALA A 77 4.41 -19.34 3.26
CA ALA A 77 4.68 -19.60 1.85
C ALA A 77 3.95 -18.62 0.93
N GLY A 78 2.65 -18.39 1.17
CA GLY A 78 1.88 -17.36 0.47
C GLY A 78 2.46 -15.95 0.68
N GLY A 79 2.90 -15.65 1.91
CA GLY A 79 3.63 -14.44 2.29
C GLY A 79 4.83 -14.14 1.40
N PHE A 80 5.66 -15.14 1.12
CA PHE A 80 6.80 -15.00 0.21
C PHE A 80 6.38 -14.69 -1.23
N GLY A 81 5.26 -15.25 -1.68
CA GLY A 81 4.67 -14.95 -2.98
C GLY A 81 4.22 -13.50 -3.15
N TYR A 82 3.80 -12.84 -2.06
CA TYR A 82 3.47 -11.42 -2.07
C TYR A 82 4.69 -10.50 -2.16
N LEU A 83 5.85 -10.93 -1.65
CA LEU A 83 7.00 -10.03 -1.46
C LEU A 83 7.59 -9.53 -2.77
N LEU A 84 7.80 -10.40 -3.76
CA LEU A 84 8.51 -10.00 -4.97
C LEU A 84 7.76 -8.92 -5.77
N PRO A 85 6.46 -9.06 -6.08
CA PRO A 85 5.72 -8.03 -6.82
C PRO A 85 5.59 -6.72 -6.04
N LEU A 86 5.32 -6.82 -4.72
CA LEU A 86 5.14 -5.64 -3.88
C LEU A 86 6.46 -4.89 -3.64
N ALA A 87 7.57 -5.60 -3.44
CA ALA A 87 8.89 -4.99 -3.26
C ALA A 87 9.34 -4.27 -4.53
N LEU A 88 9.12 -4.88 -5.71
CA LEU A 88 9.45 -4.24 -7.00
C LEU A 88 8.66 -2.93 -7.18
N TYR A 89 7.35 -2.98 -6.93
CA TYR A 89 6.49 -1.80 -7.00
C TYR A 89 6.91 -0.72 -5.99
N ALA A 90 7.15 -1.09 -4.73
CA ALA A 90 7.60 -0.15 -3.71
C ALA A 90 8.95 0.49 -4.05
N THR A 91 9.87 -0.28 -4.63
CA THR A 91 11.17 0.24 -5.10
C THR A 91 10.97 1.27 -6.21
N ALA A 92 10.10 1.00 -7.19
CA ALA A 92 9.79 1.96 -8.25
C ALA A 92 9.15 3.26 -7.70
N VAL A 93 8.26 3.15 -6.71
CA VAL A 93 7.66 4.30 -6.03
C VAL A 93 8.70 5.11 -5.26
N LEU A 94 9.58 4.44 -4.49
CA LEU A 94 10.64 5.08 -3.72
C LEU A 94 11.64 5.80 -4.64
N LEU A 95 12.03 5.19 -5.76
CA LEU A 95 12.89 5.82 -6.76
C LEU A 95 12.23 7.05 -7.39
N SER A 96 10.94 6.96 -7.74
CA SER A 96 10.17 8.09 -8.27
C SER A 96 10.09 9.24 -7.26
N LEU A 97 9.99 8.94 -5.96
CA LEU A 97 9.97 9.93 -4.90
C LEU A 97 11.35 10.54 -4.63
N ALA A 98 12.40 9.72 -4.62
CA ALA A 98 13.77 10.18 -4.51
C ALA A 98 14.07 11.17 -5.65
N ALA A 99 13.64 10.83 -6.88
CA ALA A 99 13.73 11.73 -8.01
C ALA A 99 12.94 13.04 -7.76
N TYR A 100 11.72 12.98 -7.23
CA TYR A 100 10.93 14.16 -6.91
C TYR A 100 11.62 15.11 -5.91
N PHE A 101 12.29 14.58 -4.88
CA PHE A 101 12.94 15.39 -3.84
C PHE A 101 14.35 15.86 -4.21
N LEU A 102 15.08 15.11 -5.02
CA LEU A 102 16.47 15.42 -5.37
C LEU A 102 16.58 16.23 -6.67
N LEU A 103 15.65 16.12 -7.61
CA LEU A 103 15.77 16.78 -8.92
C LEU A 103 15.20 18.22 -8.93
N PRO A 104 15.76 19.10 -9.78
CA PRO A 104 15.25 20.45 -9.98
C PRO A 104 13.81 20.46 -10.52
N PHE A 105 13.08 21.54 -10.24
CA PHE A 105 11.62 21.68 -10.39
C PHE A 105 11.03 21.14 -11.71
N ARG A 106 11.72 21.33 -12.84
CA ARG A 106 11.26 20.84 -14.16
C ARG A 106 11.29 19.31 -14.25
N ALA A 107 12.34 18.68 -13.75
CA ALA A 107 12.49 17.22 -13.78
C ALA A 107 11.69 16.53 -12.64
N SER A 108 11.49 17.20 -11.51
CA SER A 108 10.60 16.76 -10.43
C SER A 108 9.13 16.65 -10.90
N THR A 109 8.66 17.63 -11.69
CA THR A 109 7.31 17.59 -12.28
C THR A 109 7.18 16.45 -13.30
N LEU A 110 8.21 16.22 -14.14
CA LEU A 110 8.24 15.13 -15.11
C LEU A 110 8.24 13.75 -14.42
N ALA A 111 9.03 13.59 -13.35
CA ALA A 111 9.06 12.38 -12.53
C ALA A 111 7.71 12.11 -11.84
N MET A 112 6.99 13.17 -11.44
CA MET A 112 5.66 13.02 -10.86
C MET A 112 4.63 12.55 -11.89
N VAL A 113 4.68 13.08 -13.11
CA VAL A 113 3.74 12.71 -14.19
C VAL A 113 4.03 11.32 -14.75
N ILE A 114 5.31 11.00 -14.98
CA ILE A 114 5.72 9.73 -15.61
C ILE A 114 5.82 8.59 -14.58
N GLY A 115 6.26 8.86 -13.36
CA GLY A 115 6.38 7.85 -12.31
C GLY A 115 5.08 7.73 -11.54
N LEU A 116 4.74 8.78 -10.79
CA LEU A 116 3.66 8.73 -9.82
C LEU A 116 2.29 8.48 -10.47
N GLY A 117 2.01 9.06 -11.64
CA GLY A 117 0.75 8.86 -12.39
C GLY A 117 0.49 7.40 -12.81
N PRO A 118 1.33 6.78 -13.64
CA PRO A 118 1.18 5.38 -14.06
C PRO A 118 1.25 4.39 -12.90
N LEU A 119 2.11 4.65 -11.90
CA LEU A 119 2.21 3.81 -10.71
C LEU A 119 0.92 3.79 -9.88
N THR A 120 0.07 4.80 -10.00
CA THR A 120 -1.28 4.76 -9.39
C THR A 120 -2.17 3.70 -10.02
N LEU A 121 -2.16 3.62 -11.35
CA LEU A 121 -2.99 2.70 -12.15
C LEU A 121 -2.45 1.27 -12.14
N LEU A 122 -1.14 1.11 -11.94
CA LEU A 122 -0.50 -0.19 -11.78
C LEU A 122 -0.82 -0.86 -10.44
N ARG A 123 -1.28 -0.12 -9.43
CA ARG A 123 -1.46 -0.65 -8.07
C ARG A 123 -2.44 -1.85 -8.01
N PRO A 124 -3.63 -1.82 -8.65
CA PRO A 124 -4.51 -3.00 -8.71
C PRO A 124 -3.87 -4.19 -9.44
N ALA A 125 -3.13 -3.94 -10.53
CA ALA A 125 -2.45 -4.99 -11.29
C ALA A 125 -1.36 -5.67 -10.46
N VAL A 126 -0.59 -4.89 -9.68
CA VAL A 126 0.42 -5.42 -8.75
C VAL A 126 -0.22 -6.27 -7.66
N ILE A 127 -1.37 -5.85 -7.11
CA ILE A 127 -2.10 -6.65 -6.11
C ILE A 127 -2.55 -7.99 -6.69
N VAL A 128 -3.08 -7.99 -7.92
CA VAL A 128 -3.46 -9.22 -8.63
C VAL A 128 -2.23 -10.12 -8.84
N ALA A 129 -1.12 -9.56 -9.32
CA ALA A 129 0.13 -10.29 -9.50
C ALA A 129 0.67 -10.88 -8.18
N ALA A 130 0.52 -10.15 -7.07
CA ALA A 130 0.93 -10.60 -5.75
C ALA A 130 0.03 -11.74 -5.23
N CYS A 131 -1.29 -11.68 -5.49
CA CYS A 131 -2.22 -12.79 -5.20
C CYS A 131 -1.90 -14.04 -6.02
N LEU A 132 -1.57 -13.88 -7.30
CA LEU A 132 -1.10 -14.97 -8.15
C LEU A 132 0.24 -15.55 -7.66
N GLY A 133 1.18 -14.69 -7.26
CA GLY A 133 2.46 -15.12 -6.67
C GLY A 133 2.29 -15.92 -5.39
N ALA A 134 1.30 -15.56 -4.54
CA ALA A 134 0.98 -16.30 -3.32
C ALA A 134 0.34 -17.67 -3.61
N LEU A 135 -0.51 -17.77 -4.64
CA LEU A 135 -1.04 -19.05 -5.12
C LEU A 135 0.07 -19.97 -5.62
N LEU A 136 0.97 -19.45 -6.46
CA LEU A 136 2.07 -20.21 -7.05
C LEU A 136 3.10 -20.68 -6.01
N ASN A 137 3.23 -19.97 -4.89
CA ASN A 137 4.07 -20.38 -3.76
C ASN A 137 3.38 -21.33 -2.77
N GLY A 138 2.16 -21.80 -3.04
CA GLY A 138 1.48 -22.77 -2.18
C GLY A 138 0.74 -22.18 -0.98
N GLY A 139 0.42 -20.87 -0.99
CA GLY A 139 -0.35 -20.23 0.08
C GLY A 139 -1.84 -20.60 0.12
N GLY A 140 -2.35 -21.20 -0.95
CA GLY A 140 -3.73 -21.70 -1.02
C GLY A 140 -4.81 -20.62 -0.82
N TRP A 141 -6.02 -21.08 -0.50
CA TRP A 141 -7.18 -20.21 -0.25
C TRP A 141 -7.02 -19.23 0.94
N PRO A 142 -6.41 -19.62 2.08
CA PRO A 142 -6.20 -18.71 3.21
C PRO A 142 -5.33 -17.52 2.85
N ALA A 143 -4.24 -17.73 2.11
CA ALA A 143 -3.40 -16.64 1.64
C ALA A 143 -4.16 -15.70 0.71
N LEU A 144 -4.93 -16.22 -0.24
CA LEU A 144 -5.76 -15.40 -1.14
C LEU A 144 -6.79 -14.54 -0.39
N LEU A 145 -7.47 -15.09 0.63
CA LEU A 145 -8.39 -14.31 1.46
C LEU A 145 -7.67 -13.16 2.16
N ILE A 146 -6.51 -13.41 2.76
CA ILE A 146 -5.72 -12.36 3.42
C ILE A 146 -5.23 -11.34 2.38
N GLY A 147 -4.76 -11.79 1.22
CA GLY A 147 -4.28 -10.94 0.14
C GLY A 147 -5.37 -10.04 -0.46
N THR A 148 -6.58 -10.56 -0.61
CA THR A 148 -7.74 -9.78 -1.09
C THR A 148 -8.17 -8.73 -0.05
N ILE A 149 -8.22 -9.09 1.23
CA ILE A 149 -8.51 -8.14 2.32
C ILE A 149 -7.42 -7.05 2.38
N ALA A 150 -6.14 -7.45 2.29
CA ALA A 150 -5.01 -6.52 2.29
C ALA A 150 -5.02 -5.60 1.05
N GLY A 151 -5.33 -6.14 -0.13
CA GLY A 151 -5.48 -5.38 -1.36
C GLY A 151 -6.62 -4.36 -1.28
N ALA A 152 -7.78 -4.77 -0.77
CA ALA A 152 -8.91 -3.88 -0.53
C ALA A 152 -8.57 -2.78 0.49
N ALA A 153 -7.87 -3.12 1.58
CA ALA A 153 -7.37 -2.18 2.56
C ALA A 153 -6.41 -1.14 1.92
N ALA A 154 -5.44 -1.59 1.11
CA ALA A 154 -4.48 -0.72 0.45
C ALA A 154 -5.12 0.21 -0.59
N LEU A 155 -6.07 -0.29 -1.38
CA LEU A 155 -6.83 0.53 -2.35
C LEU A 155 -7.83 1.46 -1.66
N GLY A 156 -8.31 1.10 -0.48
CA GLY A 156 -9.26 1.88 0.32
C GLY A 156 -8.66 3.09 1.02
N VAL A 157 -7.33 3.17 1.18
CA VAL A 157 -6.67 4.31 1.87
C VAL A 157 -6.96 5.63 1.18
N GLU A 158 -6.80 5.70 -0.15
CA GLU A 158 -6.96 6.93 -0.93
C GLU A 158 -8.38 7.50 -0.84
N PRO A 159 -9.45 6.73 -1.13
CA PRO A 159 -10.82 7.23 -1.00
C PRO A 159 -11.20 7.53 0.44
N ALA A 160 -10.71 6.77 1.43
CA ALA A 160 -10.98 7.03 2.84
C ALA A 160 -10.35 8.35 3.31
N VAL A 161 -9.08 8.60 2.94
CA VAL A 161 -8.40 9.86 3.23
C VAL A 161 -9.08 11.01 2.51
N HIS A 162 -9.46 10.81 1.24
CA HIS A 162 -10.17 11.83 0.47
C HIS A 162 -11.51 12.21 1.10
N ARG A 163 -12.36 11.23 1.42
CA ARG A 163 -13.67 11.49 2.05
C ARG A 163 -13.57 12.12 3.43
N ARG A 164 -12.62 11.69 4.27
CA ARG A 164 -12.50 12.17 5.66
C ARG A 164 -11.85 13.54 5.81
N TRP A 165 -10.93 13.92 4.93
CA TRP A 165 -10.15 15.16 5.10
C TRP A 165 -10.27 16.15 3.94
N TYR A 166 -10.79 15.74 2.79
CA TYR A 166 -10.79 16.54 1.57
C TYR A 166 -12.13 16.53 0.81
N GLY A 167 -13.19 15.94 1.37
CA GLY A 167 -14.50 15.82 0.72
C GLY A 167 -15.29 17.13 0.66
N ASP A 168 -14.97 18.10 1.52
CA ASP A 168 -15.75 19.35 1.65
C ASP A 168 -15.43 20.43 0.60
N VAL A 169 -14.49 20.17 -0.33
CA VAL A 169 -14.14 21.12 -1.40
C VAL A 169 -15.07 20.99 -2.62
N LEU A 170 -15.99 20.01 -2.63
CA LEU A 170 -16.90 19.71 -3.75
C LEU A 170 -18.40 19.72 -3.36
N ARG A 171 -18.78 20.42 -2.28
CA ARG A 171 -20.20 20.76 -2.07
C ARG A 171 -20.47 22.13 -2.72
N PRO A 172 -21.18 22.18 -3.87
CA PRO A 172 -21.72 23.44 -4.38
C PRO A 172 -22.79 24.01 -3.44
#